data_AF-A0ABD2WMX7-F1
#
_entry.id   AF-A0ABD2WMX7-F1
#
_cell.length_a   1.000
_cell.length_b   1.000
_cell.length_c   1.000
_cell.angle_alpha   90.00
_cell.angle_beta   90.00
_cell.angle_gamma   90.00
#
_symmetry.space_group_name_H-M   'P 1'
#
loop_
_entity.id
_entity.type
_entity.pdbx_description
1 polymer ?
#
loop_
_entity_poly.entity_id
_entity_poly.type
_entity_poly.pdbx_seq_one_letter_code
_entity_poly.pdbx_strand_id
1 'polypeptide(L)'
;MSEQTFKYKHLTFANKKYQEGTVVFFNVDDDEPQFGIISSLYKTGQHISLRIECMNTLRFNKHYHAYEVDLTNKFAFIDFEKLPKIAPVLLIKKTGKNYVITRHDL
;
A
#
# COMPACT_ATOMS: atom_id res chain seq x y z
N MET A 1 25.95 7.53 -18.77
CA MET A 1 24.64 8.15 -19.07
C MET A 1 23.82 8.07 -17.81
N SER A 2 23.32 9.19 -17.28
CA SER A 2 22.44 9.17 -16.09
C SER A 2 21.07 8.62 -16.48
N GLU A 3 20.57 7.63 -15.74
CA GLU A 3 19.22 7.12 -15.98
C GLU A 3 18.17 8.19 -15.62
N GLN A 4 17.26 8.43 -16.55
CA GLN A 4 16.20 9.42 -16.37
C GLN A 4 15.09 8.83 -15.50
N THR A 5 14.62 9.59 -14.52
CA THR A 5 13.54 9.18 -13.60
C THR A 5 12.26 9.91 -13.95
N PHE A 6 11.16 9.17 -14.08
CA PHE A 6 9.83 9.71 -14.42
C PHE A 6 8.83 9.37 -13.33
N LYS A 7 7.90 10.31 -13.05
CA LYS A 7 6.76 10.06 -12.18
C LYS A 7 5.59 9.52 -13.01
N TYR A 8 5.03 8.37 -12.61
CA TYR A 8 3.84 7.81 -13.25
C TYR A 8 2.55 8.27 -12.58
N LYS A 9 1.49 8.43 -13.39
CA LYS A 9 0.13 8.69 -12.88
C LYS A 9 -0.53 7.44 -12.30
N HIS A 10 -0.35 6.31 -12.98
CA HIS A 10 -0.84 5.00 -12.54
C HIS A 10 -0.05 3.89 -13.23
N LEU A 11 -0.15 2.68 -12.67
CA LEU A 11 0.36 1.44 -13.21
C LEU A 11 -0.77 0.40 -13.21
N THR A 12 -0.86 -0.40 -14.26
CA THR A 12 -1.79 -1.53 -14.31
C THR A 12 -0.98 -2.82 -14.32
N PHE A 13 -1.24 -3.71 -13.36
CA PHE A 13 -0.58 -5.01 -13.26
C PHE A 13 -1.59 -6.06 -12.82
N ALA A 14 -1.63 -7.19 -13.52
CA ALA A 14 -2.59 -8.27 -13.26
C ALA A 14 -4.05 -7.76 -13.14
N ASN A 15 -4.46 -6.90 -14.09
CA ASN A 15 -5.78 -6.24 -14.15
C ASN A 15 -6.13 -5.37 -12.92
N LYS A 16 -5.15 -5.01 -12.10
CA LYS A 16 -5.31 -4.12 -10.94
C LYS A 16 -4.59 -2.80 -11.22
N LYS A 17 -5.24 -1.70 -10.85
CA LYS A 17 -4.70 -0.35 -11.01
C LYS A 17 -4.07 0.12 -9.70
N TYR A 18 -2.84 0.58 -9.79
CA TYR A 18 -2.08 1.19 -8.70
C TYR A 18 -1.82 2.64 -9.06
N GLN A 19 -2.22 3.56 -8.18
CA GLN A 19 -2.02 5.00 -8.37
C GLN A 19 -1.86 5.66 -6.99
N GLU A 20 -1.60 6.96 -6.98
CA GLU A 20 -1.60 7.71 -5.73
C GLU A 20 -2.94 7.57 -4.99
N GLY A 21 -2.88 7.39 -3.68
CA GLY A 21 -4.05 7.11 -2.85
C GLY A 21 -4.45 5.63 -2.77
N THR A 22 -3.89 4.76 -3.61
CA THR A 22 -4.14 3.31 -3.51
C THR A 22 -3.52 2.75 -2.22
N VAL A 23 -4.31 2.01 -1.44
CA VAL A 23 -3.82 1.31 -0.26
C VAL A 23 -3.31 -0.07 -0.66
N VAL A 24 -2.11 -0.41 -0.23
CA VAL A 24 -1.46 -1.68 -0.54
C VAL A 24 -1.03 -2.38 0.73
N PHE A 25 -1.07 -3.70 0.67
CA PHE A 25 -0.31 -4.55 1.57
C PHE A 25 1.12 -4.62 1.05
N PHE A 26 2.10 -4.38 1.93
CA PHE A 26 3.51 -4.56 1.62
C PHE A 26 4.15 -5.22 2.82
N ASN A 27 4.96 -6.26 2.63
CA ASN A 27 5.52 -7.01 3.74
C ASN A 27 6.96 -6.54 4.00
N VAL A 28 7.25 -6.10 5.22
CA VAL A 28 8.62 -5.84 5.69
C VAL A 28 8.80 -6.68 6.95
N ASP A 29 9.08 -7.98 6.77
CA ASP A 29 9.56 -8.96 7.77
C ASP A 29 8.98 -8.94 9.20
N ASP A 30 7.82 -8.31 9.43
CA ASP A 30 7.20 -8.12 10.75
C ASP A 30 6.17 -9.22 11.05
N ASP A 31 5.92 -9.47 12.34
CA ASP A 31 4.93 -10.43 12.84
C ASP A 31 3.47 -10.06 12.46
N GLU A 32 3.23 -8.78 12.16
CA GLU A 32 1.92 -8.24 11.79
C GLU A 32 1.93 -7.70 10.35
N PRO A 33 0.78 -7.76 9.64
CA PRO A 33 0.73 -7.28 8.26
C PRO A 33 0.95 -5.77 8.20
N GLN A 34 1.78 -5.33 7.27
CA GLN A 34 2.01 -3.91 7.02
C GLN A 34 1.20 -3.38 5.84
N PHE A 35 0.68 -2.16 6.02
CA PHE A 35 -0.16 -1.47 5.05
C PHE A 35 0.36 -0.06 4.81
N GLY A 36 0.03 0.49 3.65
CA GLY A 36 0.30 1.90 3.39
C GLY A 36 -0.38 2.42 2.15
N ILE A 37 -0.33 3.73 2.00
CA ILE A 37 -0.90 4.45 0.85
C ILE A 37 0.22 4.78 -0.12
N ILE A 38 0.03 4.45 -1.39
CA ILE A 38 0.92 4.91 -2.45
C ILE A 38 0.83 6.45 -2.51
N SER A 39 1.94 7.12 -2.22
CA SER A 39 2.05 8.58 -2.30
C SER A 39 2.63 9.04 -3.65
N SER A 40 3.43 8.21 -4.31
CA SER A 40 3.99 8.46 -5.64
C SER A 40 4.53 7.17 -6.26
N LEU A 41 4.56 7.13 -7.59
CA LEU A 41 5.16 6.06 -8.38
C LEU A 41 6.27 6.62 -9.26
N TYR A 42 7.44 6.01 -9.23
CA TYR A 42 8.60 6.42 -10.02
C TYR A 42 9.05 5.28 -10.92
N LYS A 43 9.52 5.63 -12.13
CA LYS A 43 10.24 4.72 -13.01
C LYS A 43 11.63 5.27 -13.26
N THR A 44 12.65 4.45 -13.01
CA THR A 44 14.05 4.72 -13.31
C THR A 44 14.56 3.59 -14.17
N GLY A 45 14.89 3.86 -15.43
CA GLY A 45 15.22 2.82 -16.40
C GLY A 45 14.05 1.84 -16.59
N GLN A 46 14.25 0.57 -16.22
CA GLN A 46 13.20 -0.46 -16.23
C GLN A 46 12.56 -0.69 -14.86
N HIS A 47 13.11 -0.13 -13.79
CA HIS A 47 12.63 -0.34 -12.44
C HIS A 47 11.51 0.62 -12.07
N ILE A 48 10.48 0.08 -11.42
CA ILE A 48 9.38 0.85 -10.87
C ILE A 48 9.47 0.80 -9.35
N SER A 49 9.58 1.95 -8.72
CA SER A 49 9.57 2.10 -7.27
C SER A 49 8.33 2.87 -6.82
N LEU A 50 7.77 2.44 -5.70
CA LEU A 50 6.65 3.06 -5.04
C LEU A 50 7.14 3.77 -3.80
N ARG A 51 6.75 5.03 -3.62
CA ARG A 51 6.87 5.71 -2.33
C ARG A 51 5.57 5.53 -1.58
N ILE A 52 5.62 4.78 -0.48
CA ILE A 52 4.44 4.41 0.31
C ILE A 52 4.50 5.14 1.64
N GLU A 53 3.38 5.76 2.03
CA GLU A 53 3.15 6.27 3.38
C GLU A 53 2.69 5.11 4.26
N CYS A 54 3.51 4.76 5.24
CA CYS A 54 3.31 3.58 6.07
C CYS A 54 2.19 3.81 7.09
N MET A 55 1.45 2.75 7.39
CA MET A 55 0.51 2.71 8.50
C MET A 55 1.09 1.87 9.64
N ASN A 56 0.72 2.21 10.87
CA ASN A 56 1.00 1.37 12.02
C ASN A 56 -0.17 0.43 12.26
N THR A 57 0.03 -0.88 12.07
CA THR A 57 -0.99 -1.89 12.36
C THR A 57 -1.09 -2.09 13.87
N LEU A 58 -2.28 -1.86 14.43
CA LEU A 58 -2.49 -1.95 15.87
C LEU A 58 -2.97 -3.34 16.29
N ARG A 59 -3.96 -3.88 15.57
CA ARG A 59 -4.59 -5.17 15.85
C ARG A 59 -5.58 -5.56 14.77
N PHE A 60 -5.89 -6.86 14.70
CA PHE A 60 -7.03 -7.35 13.93
C PHE A 60 -8.34 -7.27 14.74
N ASN A 61 -9.35 -6.58 14.18
CA ASN A 61 -10.70 -6.53 14.74
C ASN A 61 -11.57 -7.63 14.12
N LYS A 62 -11.83 -8.70 14.89
CA LYS A 62 -12.63 -9.85 14.46
C LYS A 62 -14.07 -9.50 14.09
N HIS A 63 -14.68 -8.49 14.73
CA HIS A 63 -16.07 -8.12 14.47
C HIS A 63 -16.22 -7.40 13.11
N TYR A 64 -15.22 -6.62 12.71
CA TYR A 64 -15.21 -5.94 11.41
C TYR A 64 -14.42 -6.68 10.32
N HIS A 65 -13.78 -7.80 10.66
CA HIS A 65 -12.88 -8.53 9.76
C HIS A 65 -11.84 -7.61 9.09
N ALA A 66 -11.29 -6.67 9.88
CA ALA A 66 -10.42 -5.61 9.38
C ALA A 66 -9.28 -5.31 10.37
N TYR A 67 -8.18 -4.77 9.87
CA TYR A 67 -7.05 -4.33 10.69
C TYR A 67 -7.26 -2.88 11.13
N GLU A 68 -7.23 -2.63 12.44
CA GLU A 68 -7.19 -1.27 12.99
C GLU A 68 -5.79 -0.70 12.77
N VAL A 69 -5.70 0.50 12.18
CA VAL A 69 -4.43 1.13 11.82
C VAL A 69 -4.37 2.60 12.23
N ASP A 70 -3.17 3.10 12.49
CA ASP A 70 -2.89 4.52 12.56
C ASP A 70 -2.15 4.99 11.30
N LEU A 71 -2.55 6.15 10.80
CA LEU A 71 -1.80 6.85 9.75
C LEU A 71 -0.52 7.41 10.34
N THR A 72 0.57 7.33 9.61
CA THR A 72 1.88 7.82 10.07
C THR A 72 2.52 8.72 9.02
N ASN A 73 3.47 9.56 9.43
CA ASN A 73 4.29 10.34 8.50
C ASN A 73 5.57 9.59 8.06
N LYS A 74 5.62 8.26 8.26
CA LYS A 74 6.75 7.43 7.84
C LYS A 74 6.57 7.03 6.38
N PHE A 75 7.67 7.01 5.63
CA PHE A 75 7.65 6.61 4.24
C PHE A 75 8.62 5.45 3.99
N ALA A 76 8.21 4.53 3.12
CA ALA A 76 9.04 3.46 2.59
C ALA A 76 9.13 3.57 1.07
N PHE A 77 10.27 3.15 0.51
CA PHE A 77 10.44 2.95 -0.93
C PHE A 77 10.46 1.46 -1.20
N ILE A 78 9.55 1.00 -2.05
CA ILE A 78 9.36 -0.43 -2.34
C ILE A 78 9.39 -0.63 -3.84
N ASP A 79 10.18 -1.60 -4.29
CA ASP A 79 10.15 -2.03 -5.69
C ASP A 79 8.79 -2.64 -5.99
N PHE A 80 8.15 -2.20 -7.07
CA PHE A 80 6.80 -2.66 -7.42
C PHE A 80 6.72 -4.20 -7.52
N GLU A 81 7.78 -4.83 -8.01
CA GLU A 81 7.87 -6.29 -8.18
C GLU A 81 7.92 -7.05 -6.84
N LYS A 82 8.31 -6.38 -5.75
CA LYS A 82 8.31 -6.94 -4.39
C LYS A 82 6.95 -6.83 -3.71
N LEU A 83 6.00 -6.08 -4.28
CA LEU A 83 4.65 -6.08 -3.74
C LEU A 83 4.03 -7.48 -3.85
N PRO A 84 3.40 -7.98 -2.79
CA PRO A 84 2.60 -9.18 -2.85
C PRO A 84 1.56 -9.06 -3.96
N LYS A 85 1.30 -10.15 -4.71
CA LYS A 85 0.32 -10.20 -5.81
C LYS A 85 -1.15 -10.13 -5.34
N ILE A 86 -1.39 -9.49 -4.20
CA ILE A 86 -2.69 -9.27 -3.58
C ILE A 86 -3.37 -8.07 -4.25
N ALA A 87 -4.69 -7.96 -4.15
CA ALA A 87 -5.38 -6.77 -4.64
C ALA A 87 -5.02 -5.55 -3.77
N PRO A 88 -5.07 -4.33 -4.32
CA PRO A 88 -5.25 -3.15 -3.49
C PRO A 88 -6.36 -3.37 -2.46
N VAL A 89 -6.14 -2.85 -1.26
CA VAL A 89 -7.06 -3.01 -0.13
C VAL A 89 -7.81 -1.71 0.12
N LEU A 90 -8.84 -1.75 0.97
CA LEU A 90 -9.65 -0.58 1.26
C LEU A 90 -9.32 -0.01 2.64
N LEU A 91 -9.07 1.30 2.72
CA LEU A 91 -9.02 2.05 3.97
C LEU A 91 -10.37 2.72 4.23
N ILE A 92 -10.94 2.48 5.39
CA ILE A 92 -12.19 3.11 5.85
C ILE A 92 -12.00 3.76 7.21
N LYS A 93 -12.84 4.75 7.52
CA LYS A 93 -12.94 5.34 8.86
C LYS A 93 -14.25 4.94 9.52
N LYS A 94 -14.19 4.32 10.70
CA LYS A 94 -15.37 3.89 11.48
C LYS A 94 -15.16 4.24 12.94
N THR A 95 -16.17 4.84 13.58
CA THR A 95 -16.13 5.26 14.99
C THR A 95 -14.86 6.05 15.38
N GLY A 96 -14.37 6.89 14.48
CA GLY A 96 -13.18 7.72 14.69
C GLY A 96 -11.84 7.03 14.39
N LYS A 97 -11.83 5.72 14.13
CA LYS A 97 -10.63 4.91 13.89
C LYS A 97 -10.50 4.53 12.41
N ASN A 98 -9.27 4.29 11.96
CA ASN A 98 -9.02 3.83 10.60
C ASN A 98 -8.91 2.29 10.57
N TYR A 99 -9.44 1.69 9.49
CA TYR A 99 -9.39 0.25 9.29
C TYR A 99 -9.02 -0.10 7.85
N VAL A 100 -8.18 -1.12 7.70
CA VAL A 100 -7.86 -1.74 6.40
C VAL A 100 -8.61 -3.06 6.26
N ILE A 101 -9.38 -3.18 5.17
CA ILE A 101 -10.13 -4.39 4.80
C ILE A 101 -9.37 -5.11 3.69
N THR A 102 -8.96 -6.36 3.96
CA THR A 102 -8.10 -7.15 3.07
C THR A 102 -8.85 -8.19 2.22
N ARG A 103 -10.13 -8.46 2.52
CA ARG A 103 -11.00 -9.35 1.74
C ARG A 103 -12.17 -8.58 1.14
N HIS A 104 -12.37 -8.73 -0.16
CA HIS A 104 -13.60 -8.36 -0.84
C HIS A 104 -14.60 -9.52 -0.76
N ASP A 105 -14.94 -9.97 0.45
CA ASP A 105 -16.09 -10.84 0.66
C ASP A 105 -17.19 -9.97 1.30
N LEU A 106 -17.86 -9.17 0.46
CA LEU A 106 -19.17 -8.60 0.75
C LEU A 106 -20.18 -9.24 -0.20
#